data_AF-A0A2W6NNM6-F1
#
_entry.id   AF-A0A2W6NNM6-F1
#
_cell.length_a   1.000
_cell.length_b   1.000
_cell.length_c   1.000
_cell.angle_alpha   90.00
_cell.angle_beta   90.00
_cell.angle_gamma   90.00
#
_symmetry.space_group_name_H-M   'P 1'
#
loop_
_entity.id
_entity.type
_entity.pdbx_description
1 polymer ?
#
loop_
_entity_poly.entity_id
_entity_poly.type
_entity_poly.pdbx_seq_one_letter_code
_entity_poly.pdbx_strand_id
1 'polypeptide(L)'
;MATNKQKQNLRFKIVSQRIGKKIRYDGFTSREVEIIKSQKDLERYEKELGNFWTTAPRNSIGAVNWESMTENEIDLFEHINKQKEKAYKKVSKAEDEGYDIDKIMTLFMKLNINSASY
;
A
#
# COMPACT_ATOMS: atom_id res chain seq x y z
N MET A 1 -33.93 -18.72 16.61
CA MET A 1 -33.81 -17.95 15.35
C MET A 1 -32.56 -18.42 14.62
N ALA A 2 -32.69 -19.32 13.64
CA ALA A 2 -31.55 -19.77 12.84
C ALA A 2 -31.26 -18.70 11.77
N THR A 3 -30.20 -17.91 11.97
CA THR A 3 -29.68 -16.97 10.98
C THR A 3 -29.48 -17.72 9.67
N ASN A 4 -30.06 -17.23 8.58
CA ASN A 4 -30.15 -17.93 7.30
C ASN A 4 -28.74 -18.18 6.71
N LYS A 5 -28.11 -19.29 7.13
CA LYS A 5 -26.70 -19.66 6.92
C LYS A 5 -26.33 -19.68 5.43
N GLN A 6 -27.31 -19.98 4.57
CA GLN A 6 -27.16 -19.93 3.12
C GLN A 6 -26.91 -18.51 2.60
N LYS A 7 -27.61 -17.48 3.10
CA LYS A 7 -27.39 -16.08 2.71
C LYS A 7 -26.02 -15.57 3.18
N GLN A 8 -25.57 -15.98 4.36
CA GLN A 8 -24.23 -15.64 4.85
C GLN A 8 -23.13 -16.31 4.01
N ASN A 9 -23.27 -17.59 3.68
CA ASN A 9 -22.32 -18.31 2.84
C ASN A 9 -22.24 -17.72 1.42
N LEU A 10 -23.37 -17.29 0.85
CA LEU A 10 -23.40 -16.63 -0.46
C LEU A 10 -22.67 -15.29 -0.43
N ARG A 11 -22.89 -14.47 0.62
CA ARG A 11 -22.17 -13.21 0.83
C ARG A 11 -20.68 -13.44 0.98
N PHE A 12 -20.28 -14.43 1.78
CA PHE A 12 -18.88 -14.78 1.98
C PHE A 12 -18.21 -15.24 0.67
N LYS A 13 -18.90 -16.07 -0.13
CA LYS A 13 -18.43 -16.52 -1.44
C LYS A 13 -18.24 -15.35 -2.42
N ILE A 14 -19.18 -14.41 -2.45
CA ILE A 14 -19.07 -13.21 -3.31
C ILE A 14 -17.89 -12.33 -2.86
N VAL A 15 -17.67 -12.18 -1.56
CA VAL A 15 -16.54 -11.42 -1.01
C VAL A 15 -15.20 -12.14 -1.28
N SER A 16 -15.12 -13.45 -1.07
CA SER A 16 -13.88 -14.21 -1.30
C SER A 16 -13.48 -14.27 -2.78
N GLN A 17 -14.46 -14.38 -3.69
CA GLN A 17 -14.21 -14.28 -5.13
C GLN A 17 -13.67 -12.90 -5.57
N ARG A 18 -13.89 -11.85 -4.78
CA ARG A 18 -13.37 -10.50 -5.05
C ARG A 18 -11.95 -10.31 -4.51
N ILE A 19 -11.60 -10.97 -3.41
CA ILE A 19 -10.24 -10.98 -2.83
C ILE A 19 -9.24 -11.65 -3.81
N GLY A 20 -9.70 -12.57 -4.65
CA GLY A 20 -8.86 -13.28 -5.64
C GLY A 20 -8.78 -12.65 -7.04
N LYS A 21 -9.35 -11.46 -7.29
CA LYS A 21 -9.26 -10.84 -8.63
C LYS A 21 -7.82 -10.37 -8.89
N LYS A 22 -7.23 -10.88 -9.98
CA LYS A 22 -5.90 -10.50 -10.45
C LYS A 22 -5.87 -9.00 -10.78
N ILE A 23 -4.83 -8.31 -10.34
CA ILE A 23 -4.60 -6.89 -10.68
C ILE A 23 -4.47 -6.77 -12.20
N ARG A 24 -5.23 -5.85 -12.79
CA ARG A 24 -5.21 -5.57 -14.23
C ARG A 24 -4.36 -4.35 -14.53
N TYR A 25 -3.59 -4.46 -15.61
CA TYR A 25 -2.74 -3.41 -16.16
C TYR A 25 -3.06 -3.16 -17.65
N ASP A 26 -4.27 -3.55 -18.07
CA ASP A 26 -4.70 -3.40 -19.46
C ASP A 26 -4.74 -1.92 -19.84
N GLY A 27 -4.14 -1.58 -20.99
CA GLY A 27 -4.08 -0.20 -21.49
C GLY A 27 -2.94 0.65 -20.92
N PHE A 28 -2.06 0.09 -20.09
CA PHE A 28 -0.84 0.76 -19.62
C PHE A 28 0.39 0.27 -20.38
N THR A 29 1.30 1.19 -20.68
CA THR A 29 2.64 0.89 -21.18
C THR A 29 3.49 0.24 -20.09
N SER A 30 4.56 -0.47 -20.47
CA SER A 30 5.50 -1.06 -19.51
C SER A 30 6.05 -0.03 -18.51
N ARG A 31 6.30 1.21 -18.97
CA ARG A 31 6.78 2.28 -18.11
C ARG A 31 5.73 2.75 -17.12
N GLU A 32 4.48 2.93 -17.54
CA GLU A 32 3.37 3.27 -16.64
C GLU A 32 3.12 2.16 -15.61
N VAL A 33 3.28 0.89 -16.00
CA VAL A 33 3.19 -0.24 -15.05
C VAL A 33 4.28 -0.18 -13.99
N GLU A 34 5.52 0.18 -14.36
CA GLU A 34 6.60 0.40 -13.39
C GLU A 34 6.31 1.56 -12.44
N ILE A 35 5.75 2.66 -12.96
CA ILE A 35 5.33 3.83 -12.17
C ILE A 35 4.25 3.40 -11.17
N ILE A 36 3.19 2.73 -11.63
CA ILE A 36 2.11 2.24 -10.76
C ILE A 36 2.66 1.37 -9.63
N LYS A 37 3.55 0.43 -9.96
CA LYS A 37 4.16 -0.45 -8.94
C LYS A 37 5.01 0.34 -7.95
N SER A 38 5.83 1.27 -8.45
CA SER A 38 6.69 2.11 -7.61
C SER A 38 5.87 3.00 -6.68
N GLN A 39 4.77 3.57 -7.18
CA GLN A 39 3.84 4.36 -6.37
C GLN A 39 3.13 3.50 -5.32
N LYS A 40 2.69 2.29 -5.67
CA LYS A 40 2.10 1.35 -4.71
C LYS A 40 3.08 0.90 -3.63
N ASP A 41 4.34 0.68 -3.99
CA ASP A 41 5.39 0.38 -3.02
C ASP A 41 5.64 1.57 -2.09
N LEU A 42 5.65 2.79 -2.63
CA LEU A 42 5.77 4.01 -1.84
C LEU A 42 4.62 4.14 -0.83
N GLU A 43 3.36 4.01 -1.28
CA GLU A 43 2.17 4.00 -0.40
C GLU A 43 2.29 2.92 0.69
N ARG A 44 2.80 1.73 0.35
CA ARG A 44 3.01 0.64 1.31
C ARG A 44 4.04 1.04 2.37
N TYR A 45 5.21 1.53 1.97
CA TYR A 45 6.27 1.89 2.92
C TYR A 45 5.89 3.08 3.78
N GLU A 46 5.13 4.05 3.26
CA GLU A 46 4.59 5.15 4.06
C GLU A 46 3.63 4.66 5.14
N LYS A 47 2.78 3.69 4.80
CA LYS A 47 1.90 3.05 5.77
C LYS A 47 2.67 2.24 6.80
N GLU A 48 3.69 1.48 6.39
CA GLU A 48 4.54 0.71 7.30
C GLU A 48 5.32 1.63 8.26
N LEU A 49 5.88 2.73 7.77
CA LEU A 49 6.51 3.75 8.62
C LEU A 49 5.49 4.41 9.54
N GLY A 50 4.30 4.76 9.04
CA GLY A 50 3.22 5.29 9.86
C GLY A 50 2.87 4.35 11.02
N ASN A 51 2.74 3.06 10.74
CA ASN A 51 2.52 2.03 11.76
C ASN A 51 3.68 1.98 12.75
N PHE A 52 4.93 1.98 12.27
CA PHE A 52 6.12 2.02 13.12
C PHE A 52 6.07 3.22 14.09
N TRP A 53 5.80 4.43 13.60
CA TRP A 53 5.73 5.64 14.45
C TRP A 53 4.60 5.60 15.47
N THR A 54 3.52 4.85 15.20
CA THR A 54 2.42 4.66 16.15
C THR A 54 2.75 3.65 17.25
N THR A 55 3.55 2.63 16.94
CA THR A 55 3.88 1.54 17.87
C THR A 55 5.23 1.68 18.55
N ALA A 56 6.09 2.57 18.06
CA ALA A 56 7.44 2.75 18.60
C ALA A 56 7.40 3.18 20.08
N PRO A 57 8.27 2.61 20.93
CA PRO A 57 8.37 2.99 22.33
C PRO A 57 8.75 4.47 22.45
N ARG A 58 8.18 5.16 23.42
CA ARG A 58 8.42 6.59 23.64
C ARG A 58 9.03 6.83 25.01
N ASN A 59 9.91 7.83 25.08
CA ASN A 59 10.43 8.33 26.35
C ASN A 59 9.39 9.22 27.06
N SER A 60 9.71 9.67 28.28
CA SER A 60 8.86 10.55 29.08
C SER A 60 8.52 11.90 28.42
N ILE A 61 9.28 12.30 27.40
CA ILE A 61 9.13 13.55 26.64
C ILE A 61 8.31 13.31 25.36
N GLY A 62 7.89 12.07 25.09
CA GLY A 62 7.08 11.69 23.93
C GLY A 62 7.87 11.49 22.63
N ALA A 63 9.20 11.56 22.68
CA ALA A 63 10.08 11.21 21.56
C ALA A 63 10.29 9.69 21.50
N VAL A 64 10.63 9.17 20.31
CA VAL A 64 10.92 7.74 20.13
C VAL A 64 12.15 7.34 20.93
N ASN A 65 12.02 6.27 21.71
CA ASN A 65 13.08 5.71 22.54
C ASN A 65 13.85 4.62 21.77
N TRP A 66 14.78 5.05 20.92
CA TRP A 66 15.60 4.17 20.09
C TRP A 66 16.45 3.19 20.92
N GLU A 67 16.92 3.58 22.10
CA GLU A 67 17.75 2.74 22.98
C GLU A 67 17.01 1.53 23.54
N SER A 68 15.67 1.61 23.63
CA SER A 68 14.83 0.51 24.10
C SER A 68 14.42 -0.47 23.01
N MET A 69 14.69 -0.14 21.74
CA MET A 69 14.36 -1.01 20.60
C MET A 69 15.44 -2.05 20.41
N THR A 70 15.02 -3.23 19.97
CA THR A 70 15.96 -4.29 19.59
C THR A 70 16.67 -3.92 18.28
N GLU A 71 17.89 -4.44 18.07
CA GLU A 71 18.62 -4.24 16.81
C GLU A 71 17.78 -4.63 15.58
N ASN A 72 17.00 -5.71 15.67
CA ASN A 72 16.11 -6.15 14.60
C ASN A 72 15.02 -5.11 14.23
N GLU A 73 14.49 -4.38 15.21
CA GLU A 73 13.48 -3.35 14.96
C GLU A 73 14.09 -2.11 14.31
N ILE A 74 15.32 -1.77 14.71
CA ILE A 74 16.09 -0.68 14.11
C ILE A 74 16.46 -1.03 12.66
N ASP A 75 16.97 -2.24 12.41
CA ASP A 75 17.29 -2.73 11.07
C ASP A 75 16.07 -2.74 10.15
N LEU A 76 14.91 -3.16 10.68
CA LEU A 76 13.66 -3.14 9.94
C LEU A 76 13.26 -1.72 9.57
N PHE A 77 13.35 -0.77 10.50
CA PHE A 77 13.07 0.64 10.24
C PHE A 77 13.99 1.20 9.15
N GLU A 78 15.30 0.97 9.26
CA GLU A 78 16.27 1.43 8.26
C GLU A 78 16.00 0.83 6.88
N HIS A 79 15.67 -0.46 6.84
CA HIS A 79 15.31 -1.14 5.60
C HIS A 79 14.10 -0.48 4.94
N ILE A 80 13.00 -0.31 5.68
CA ILE A 80 11.77 0.30 5.17
C ILE A 80 12.05 1.73 4.69
N ASN A 81 12.77 2.53 5.48
CA ASN A 81 13.08 3.91 5.13
C ASN A 81 13.92 4.00 3.84
N LYS A 82 14.95 3.15 3.71
CA LYS A 82 15.77 3.07 2.50
C LYS A 82 14.98 2.64 1.27
N GLN A 83 14.03 1.72 1.42
CA GLN A 83 13.16 1.31 0.32
C GLN A 83 12.16 2.40 -0.07
N LYS A 84 11.61 3.13 0.91
CA LYS A 84 10.78 4.31 0.65
C LYS A 84 11.53 5.33 -0.19
N GLU A 85 12.75 5.68 0.20
CA GLU A 85 13.55 6.66 -0.56
C GLU A 85 13.82 6.22 -2.00
N LYS A 86 14.11 4.93 -2.21
CA LYS A 86 14.30 4.37 -3.55
C LYS A 86 13.01 4.45 -4.38
N ALA A 87 11.86 4.12 -3.79
CA ALA A 87 10.57 4.22 -4.47
C ALA A 87 10.26 5.68 -4.81
N TYR A 88 10.47 6.60 -3.88
CA TYR A 88 10.27 8.04 -4.07
C TYR A 88 11.13 8.59 -5.20
N LYS A 89 12.42 8.25 -5.25
CA LYS A 89 13.31 8.67 -6.35
C LYS A 89 12.84 8.18 -7.72
N LYS A 90 12.26 6.97 -7.80
CA LYS A 90 11.72 6.45 -9.07
C LYS A 90 10.46 7.19 -9.50
N VAL A 91 9.58 7.50 -8.56
CA VAL A 91 8.34 8.27 -8.78
C VAL A 91 8.69 9.69 -9.21
N SER A 92 9.51 10.40 -8.44
CA SER A 92 9.97 11.76 -8.75
C SER A 92 10.67 11.83 -10.12
N LYS A 93 11.53 10.85 -10.46
CA LYS A 93 12.13 10.80 -11.79
C LYS A 93 11.08 10.65 -12.91
N ALA A 94 10.01 9.90 -12.68
CA ALA A 94 8.94 9.77 -13.66
C ALA A 94 8.14 11.08 -13.82
N GLU A 95 7.96 11.85 -12.75
CA GLU A 95 7.38 13.20 -12.82
C GLU A 95 8.28 14.13 -13.64
N ASP A 96 9.61 14.08 -13.41
CA ASP A 96 10.59 14.84 -14.19
C ASP A 96 10.59 14.47 -15.69
N GLU A 97 10.32 13.19 -16.01
CA GLU A 97 10.15 12.69 -17.37
C GLU A 97 8.82 13.14 -18.02
N GLY A 98 7.93 13.80 -17.27
CA GLY A 98 6.67 14.36 -17.76
C GLY A 98 5.46 13.43 -17.62
N TYR A 99 5.57 12.34 -16.85
CA TYR A 99 4.42 11.48 -16.57
C TYR A 99 3.49 12.09 -15.53
N ASP A 100 2.19 12.12 -15.84
CA ASP A 100 1.13 12.52 -14.90
C ASP A 100 0.75 11.32 -14.02
N ILE A 101 1.44 11.19 -12.88
CA ILE A 101 1.29 10.05 -11.95
C ILE A 101 -0.12 10.01 -11.37
N ASP A 102 -0.70 11.15 -11.02
CA ASP A 102 -2.05 11.24 -10.46
C ASP A 102 -3.10 10.71 -11.42
N LYS A 103 -2.98 11.08 -12.71
CA LYS A 103 -3.88 10.57 -13.75
C LYS A 103 -3.69 9.07 -13.98
N ILE A 104 -2.45 8.59 -14.05
CA ILE A 104 -2.14 7.16 -14.21
C ILE A 104 -2.74 6.36 -13.06
N MET A 105 -2.53 6.80 -11.82
CA MET A 105 -3.05 6.15 -10.63
C MET A 105 -4.58 6.20 -10.56
N THR A 106 -5.19 7.32 -10.96
CA THR A 106 -6.65 7.44 -11.04
C THR A 106 -7.25 6.44 -12.02
N LEU A 107 -6.65 6.30 -13.21
CA LEU A 107 -7.09 5.32 -14.21
C LEU A 107 -6.88 3.89 -13.71
N PHE A 108 -5.73 3.62 -13.09
CA PHE A 108 -5.42 2.32 -12.51
C PHE A 108 -6.42 1.93 -11.43
N MET A 109 -6.75 2.86 -10.53
CA MET A 109 -7.74 2.67 -9.48
C MET A 109 -9.12 2.44 -10.11
N LYS A 110 -9.56 3.24 -11.09
CA LYS A 110 -10.83 3.02 -11.79
C LYS A 110 -10.93 1.64 -12.45
N LEU A 111 -9.84 1.17 -13.08
CA LEU A 111 -9.79 -0.14 -13.71
C LEU A 111 -9.87 -1.28 -12.68
N ASN A 112 -9.35 -1.06 -11.48
CA ASN A 112 -9.27 -2.04 -10.41
C ASN A 112 -10.25 -1.76 -9.25
N ILE A 113 -11.19 -0.83 -9.41
CA ILE A 113 -12.24 -0.55 -8.44
C ILE A 113 -13.17 -1.75 -8.38
N ASN A 114 -13.33 -2.28 -7.18
CA ASN A 114 -14.37 -3.25 -6.85
C ASN A 114 -15.56 -2.43 -6.30
N SER A 115 -16.48 -2.02 -7.18
CA SER A 115 -17.73 -1.39 -6.72
C SER A 115 -18.42 -2.31 -5.71
N ALA A 116 -18.52 -1.84 -4.47
CA ALA A 116 -19.35 -2.41 -3.42
C ALA A 116 -20.55 -1.47 -3.27
N SER A 117 -21.61 -1.70 -4.04
CA SER A 117 -22.93 -1.29 -3.60
C SER A 117 -23.30 -2.18 -2.41
N TYR A 118 -23.41 -1.57 -1.24
CA TYR A 118 -23.99 -2.18 -0.03
C TYR A 118 -25.51 -2.17 -0.11
#